data_AF-A0A7S2G5J7-F1
#
_entry.id   AF-A0A7S2G5J7-F1
#
_cell.length_a   1.000
_cell.length_b   1.000
_cell.length_c   1.000
_cell.angle_alpha   90.00
_cell.angle_beta   90.00
_cell.angle_gamma   90.00
#
_symmetry.space_group_name_H-M   'P 1'
#
loop_
_entity.id
_entity.type
_entity.pdbx_description
1 polymer ?
#
loop_
_entity_poly.entity_id
_entity_poly.type
_entity_poly.pdbx_seq_one_letter_code
_entity_poly.pdbx_strand_id
1 'polypeptide(L)'
;FACSLLVLECTLAMTSELSGVAAVGELWGLSHNASIMAAAVVIVCVVLLCNYRQIEAIGVGLGLFELTFVVTMLAFHPSPMQVFKGSFTFHSDSEFIKLVCANLGAVIMPWMIFFQQSAVVARGLTTKRHLDEERSETLVGSILTQLVMIGALVTLAAAAGSQRRNLHTVQDITDAIAPVLGQFASKLLVSLGFIGGSLCAALVVSLAA
;
A
#
# COMPACT_ATOMS: atom_id res chain seq x y z
N PHE A 1 -22.26 16.55 7.88
CA PHE A 1 -22.15 15.11 8.17
C PHE A 1 -21.13 14.45 7.23
N ALA A 2 -21.34 14.47 5.91
CA ALA A 2 -20.40 13.86 4.95
C ALA A 2 -18.97 14.45 5.01
N CYS A 3 -18.80 15.77 5.02
CA CYS A 3 -17.46 16.38 5.11
C CYS A 3 -16.74 16.05 6.43
N SER A 4 -17.49 15.94 7.54
CA SER A 4 -16.96 15.62 8.86
C SER A 4 -16.41 14.20 8.92
N LEU A 5 -17.11 13.25 8.29
CA LEU A 5 -16.67 11.87 8.15
C LEU A 5 -15.45 11.76 7.23
N LEU A 6 -15.44 12.48 6.10
CA LEU A 6 -14.30 12.52 5.18
C LEU A 6 -13.02 13.00 5.89
N VAL A 7 -13.09 14.11 6.63
CA VAL A 7 -11.93 14.63 7.38
C VAL A 7 -11.44 13.61 8.41
N LEU A 8 -12.36 12.92 9.09
CA LEU A 8 -11.99 11.88 10.06
C LEU A 8 -11.31 10.69 9.37
N GLU A 9 -11.84 10.20 8.26
CA GLU A 9 -11.25 9.11 7.48
C GLU A 9 -9.88 9.49 6.90
N CYS A 10 -9.74 10.68 6.32
CA CYS A 10 -8.46 11.16 5.79
C CYS A 10 -7.43 11.32 6.90
N THR A 11 -7.84 11.77 8.10
CA THR A 11 -6.93 11.86 9.26
C THR A 11 -6.47 10.48 9.71
N LEU A 12 -7.39 9.51 9.80
CA LEU A 12 -7.06 8.13 10.16
C LEU A 12 -6.14 7.47 9.12
N ALA A 13 -6.45 7.65 7.83
CA ALA A 13 -5.61 7.16 6.75
C ALA A 13 -4.21 7.77 6.82
N MET A 14 -4.10 9.10 6.99
CA MET A 14 -2.82 9.78 7.18
C MET A 14 -2.02 9.25 8.35
N THR A 15 -2.67 8.98 9.49
CA THR A 15 -1.96 8.39 10.65
C THR A 15 -1.44 6.99 10.35
N SER A 16 -2.22 6.18 9.62
CA SER A 16 -1.79 4.85 9.18
C SER A 16 -0.58 4.94 8.26
N GLU A 17 -0.62 5.80 7.24
CA GLU A 17 0.48 5.92 6.27
C GLU A 17 1.75 6.48 6.90
N LEU A 18 1.64 7.50 7.74
CA LEU A 18 2.81 8.05 8.44
C LEU A 18 3.42 7.03 9.41
N SER A 19 2.62 6.14 10.00
CA SER A 19 3.13 5.04 10.82
C SER A 19 3.93 4.02 9.99
N GLY A 20 3.51 3.75 8.75
CA GLY A 20 4.25 2.91 7.81
C GLY A 20 5.64 3.48 7.50
N VAL A 21 5.72 4.78 7.21
CA VAL A 21 7.00 5.47 6.98
C VAL A 21 7.85 5.50 8.25
N ALA A 22 7.25 5.73 9.42
CA ALA A 22 7.96 5.72 10.69
C ALA A 22 8.56 4.34 11.02
N ALA A 23 7.81 3.27 10.79
CA ALA A 23 8.28 1.89 11.02
C ALA A 23 9.47 1.53 10.11
N VAL A 24 9.48 1.99 8.87
CA VAL A 24 10.65 1.86 7.99
C VAL A 24 11.81 2.72 8.51
N GLY A 25 11.55 3.95 8.95
CA GLY A 25 12.59 4.79 9.54
C GLY A 25 13.29 4.13 10.73
N GLU A 26 12.51 3.53 11.64
CA GLU A 26 13.01 2.79 12.81
C GLU A 26 13.83 1.56 12.38
N LEU A 27 13.40 0.84 11.34
CA LEU A 27 14.16 -0.26 10.74
C LEU A 27 15.58 0.20 10.31
N TRP A 28 15.76 1.45 9.86
CA TRP A 28 17.06 2.03 9.51
C TRP A 28 17.76 2.78 10.67
N GLY A 29 17.21 2.74 11.88
CA GLY A 29 17.76 3.41 13.05
C GLY A 29 17.48 4.92 13.12
N LEU A 30 16.54 5.42 12.31
CA LEU A 30 16.05 6.80 12.39
C LEU A 30 15.01 6.91 13.51
N SER A 31 14.95 8.07 14.16
CA SER A 31 13.92 8.32 15.18
C SER A 31 12.53 8.42 14.55
N HIS A 32 11.52 7.85 15.21
CA HIS A 32 10.11 7.89 14.84
C HIS A 32 9.64 9.28 14.36
N ASN A 33 9.86 10.30 15.20
CA ASN A 33 9.41 11.67 14.91
C ASN A 33 10.10 12.28 13.70
N ALA A 34 11.41 12.04 13.51
CA ALA A 34 12.13 12.57 12.35
C ALA A 34 11.61 11.99 11.04
N SER A 35 11.30 10.69 11.01
CA SER A 35 10.74 10.00 9.83
C SER A 35 9.37 10.57 9.45
N ILE A 36 8.49 10.78 10.44
CA ILE A 36 7.16 11.38 10.22
C ILE A 36 7.31 12.82 9.72
N MET A 37 8.15 13.63 10.36
CA MET A 37 8.36 15.02 9.95
C MET A 37 8.92 15.10 8.53
N ALA A 38 9.88 14.25 8.18
CA ALA A 38 10.43 14.18 6.83
C ALA A 38 9.35 13.83 5.80
N ALA A 39 8.53 12.81 6.08
CA ALA A 39 7.42 12.41 5.21
C ALA A 39 6.41 13.55 5.02
N ALA A 40 6.01 14.20 6.11
CA ALA A 40 5.07 15.33 6.07
C ALA A 40 5.62 16.50 5.24
N VAL A 41 6.89 16.85 5.41
CA VAL A 41 7.54 17.91 4.62
C VAL A 41 7.55 17.54 3.13
N VAL A 42 7.91 16.30 2.79
CA VAL A 42 7.91 15.83 1.39
C VAL A 42 6.51 15.93 0.78
N ILE A 43 5.49 15.43 1.47
CA ILE A 43 4.09 15.46 1.00
C ILE A 43 3.64 16.92 0.78
N VAL A 44 3.85 17.79 1.78
CA VAL A 44 3.46 19.21 1.69
C VAL A 44 4.20 19.91 0.55
N CYS A 45 5.51 19.69 0.39
CA CYS A 45 6.27 20.26 -0.70
C CYS A 45 5.75 19.80 -2.07
N VAL A 46 5.45 18.51 -2.24
CA VAL A 46 4.90 17.99 -3.50
C VAL A 46 3.53 18.60 -3.78
N VAL A 47 2.64 18.66 -2.80
CA VAL A 47 1.28 19.21 -2.98
C VAL A 47 1.31 20.70 -3.31
N LEU A 48 2.21 21.48 -2.69
CA LEU A 48 2.28 22.93 -2.92
C LEU A 48 3.05 23.33 -4.18
N LEU A 49 4.08 22.57 -4.57
CA LEU A 49 5.00 22.97 -5.63
C LEU A 49 4.71 22.31 -6.98
N CYS A 50 4.02 21.17 -7.00
CA CYS A 50 3.78 20.39 -8.20
C CYS A 50 2.38 20.62 -8.78
N ASN A 51 2.27 20.53 -10.10
CA ASN A 51 0.98 20.45 -10.77
C ASN A 51 0.43 19.02 -10.74
N TYR A 52 -0.86 18.85 -11.06
CA TYR A 52 -1.55 17.55 -11.01
C TYR A 52 -0.81 16.43 -11.77
N ARG A 53 -0.32 16.72 -12.99
CA ARG A 53 0.40 15.74 -13.81
C ARG A 53 1.72 15.29 -13.18
N GLN A 54 2.42 16.20 -12.49
CA GLN A 54 3.63 15.86 -11.75
C GLN A 54 3.31 15.02 -10.51
N ILE A 55 2.26 15.39 -9.76
CA ILE A 55 1.86 14.64 -8.57
C ILE A 55 1.48 13.19 -8.95
N GLU A 56 0.75 13.02 -10.05
CA GLU A 56 0.42 11.70 -10.58
C GLU A 56 1.66 10.90 -10.96
N ALA A 57 2.60 11.50 -11.71
CA ALA A 57 3.84 10.82 -12.08
C ALA A 57 4.66 10.40 -10.85
N ILE A 58 4.70 11.23 -9.81
CA ILE A 58 5.32 10.90 -8.52
C ILE A 58 4.57 9.75 -7.85
N GLY A 59 3.25 9.80 -7.80
CA GLY A 59 2.41 8.74 -7.22
C GLY A 59 2.63 7.39 -7.91
N VAL A 60 2.66 7.37 -9.24
CA VAL A 60 2.99 6.16 -10.02
C VAL A 60 4.42 5.69 -9.69
N GLY A 61 5.39 6.60 -9.65
CA GLY A 61 6.77 6.26 -9.29
C GLY A 61 6.91 5.63 -7.91
N LEU A 62 6.19 6.16 -6.91
CA LEU A 62 6.15 5.61 -5.56
C LEU A 62 5.43 4.25 -5.53
N GLY A 63 4.30 4.12 -6.23
CA GLY A 63 3.56 2.86 -6.34
C GLY A 63 4.37 1.74 -7.01
N LEU A 64 5.28 2.06 -7.94
CA LEU A 64 6.18 1.06 -8.53
C LEU A 64 7.10 0.40 -7.49
N PHE A 65 7.42 1.07 -6.38
CA PHE A 65 8.19 0.42 -5.32
C PHE A 65 7.43 -0.69 -4.62
N GLU A 66 6.09 -0.72 -4.66
CA GLU A 66 5.33 -1.84 -4.12
C GLU A 66 5.51 -3.13 -4.93
N LEU A 67 5.97 -3.04 -6.18
CA LEU A 67 6.32 -4.21 -6.99
C LEU A 67 7.47 -5.02 -6.37
N THR A 68 8.19 -4.49 -5.38
CA THR A 68 9.15 -5.28 -4.60
C THR A 68 8.48 -6.48 -3.96
N PHE A 69 7.20 -6.40 -3.54
CA PHE A 69 6.47 -7.55 -2.99
C PHE A 69 6.20 -8.66 -4.01
N VAL A 70 6.06 -8.30 -5.29
CA VAL A 70 5.96 -9.28 -6.38
C VAL A 70 7.33 -9.94 -6.59
N VAL A 71 8.40 -9.14 -6.58
CA VAL A 71 9.78 -9.66 -6.68
C VAL A 71 10.11 -10.61 -5.53
N THR A 72 9.77 -10.23 -4.28
CA THR A 72 9.99 -11.09 -3.12
C THR A 72 9.17 -12.37 -3.24
N MET A 73 7.91 -12.28 -3.68
CA MET A 73 7.08 -13.47 -3.89
C MET A 73 7.74 -14.46 -4.86
N LEU A 74 8.21 -13.97 -6.01
CA LEU A 74 8.86 -14.81 -7.00
C LEU A 74 10.12 -15.48 -6.48
N ALA A 75 10.89 -14.80 -5.63
CA ALA A 75 12.10 -15.36 -5.00
C ALA A 75 11.80 -16.50 -4.02
N PHE A 76 10.61 -16.52 -3.41
CA PHE A 76 10.17 -17.61 -2.54
C PHE A 76 9.69 -18.85 -3.32
N HIS A 77 9.60 -18.77 -4.65
CA HIS A 77 9.13 -19.85 -5.53
C HIS A 77 7.85 -20.56 -5.02
N PRO A 78 6.76 -19.81 -4.76
CA PRO A 78 5.55 -20.39 -4.20
C PRO A 78 4.94 -21.39 -5.19
N SER A 79 4.37 -22.48 -4.67
CA SER A 79 3.61 -23.42 -5.48
C SER A 79 2.34 -22.75 -6.02
N PRO A 80 2.16 -22.59 -7.34
CA PRO A 80 0.95 -21.95 -7.89
C PRO A 80 -0.32 -22.68 -7.50
N MET A 81 -0.23 -24.01 -7.37
CA MET A 81 -1.33 -24.86 -6.93
C MET A 81 -1.75 -24.57 -5.49
N GLN A 82 -0.80 -24.31 -4.58
CA GLN A 82 -1.11 -23.96 -3.20
C GLN A 82 -1.73 -22.57 -3.09
N VAL A 83 -1.21 -21.60 -3.83
CA VAL A 83 -1.79 -20.25 -3.91
C VAL A 83 -3.23 -20.33 -4.42
N PHE A 84 -3.46 -21.05 -5.52
CA PHE A 84 -4.80 -21.22 -6.08
C PHE A 84 -5.76 -21.91 -5.10
N LYS A 85 -5.36 -23.01 -4.47
CA LYS A 85 -6.19 -23.69 -3.46
C LYS A 85 -6.48 -22.78 -2.26
N GLY A 86 -5.47 -22.03 -1.81
CA GLY A 86 -5.61 -21.07 -0.71
C GLY A 86 -6.65 -19.99 -1.00
N SER A 87 -6.72 -19.50 -2.24
CA SER A 87 -7.70 -18.47 -2.65
C SER A 87 -9.17 -18.89 -2.50
N PHE A 88 -9.46 -20.19 -2.47
CA PHE A 88 -10.82 -20.72 -2.28
C PHE A 88 -11.02 -21.36 -0.90
N THR A 89 -10.02 -21.32 -0.03
CA THR A 89 -10.11 -21.89 1.31
C THR A 89 -10.70 -20.86 2.26
N PHE A 90 -11.87 -21.16 2.82
CA PHE A 90 -12.51 -20.34 3.83
C PHE A 90 -12.51 -21.05 5.17
N HIS A 91 -12.10 -20.35 6.23
CA HIS A 91 -12.15 -20.84 7.60
C HIS A 91 -13.21 -20.05 8.37
N SER A 92 -14.06 -20.75 9.12
CA SER A 92 -15.14 -20.12 9.91
C SER A 92 -14.68 -19.65 11.30
N ASP A 93 -13.39 -19.61 11.56
CA ASP A 93 -12.86 -19.14 12.84
C ASP A 93 -12.93 -17.61 12.95
N SER A 94 -13.08 -17.12 14.19
CA SER A 94 -13.28 -15.69 14.45
C SER A 94 -12.07 -14.84 14.07
N GLU A 95 -10.86 -15.40 14.08
CA GLU A 95 -9.64 -14.67 13.77
C GLU A 95 -9.50 -14.46 12.25
N PHE A 96 -9.74 -15.50 11.46
CA PHE A 96 -9.79 -15.43 10.01
C PHE A 96 -10.85 -14.43 9.54
N ILE A 97 -12.06 -14.48 10.10
CA ILE A 97 -13.13 -13.52 9.75
C ILE A 97 -12.70 -12.09 10.09
N LYS A 98 -12.05 -11.85 11.23
CA LYS A 98 -11.52 -10.52 11.59
C LYS A 98 -10.48 -10.03 10.59
N LEU A 99 -9.55 -10.87 10.17
CA LEU A 99 -8.52 -10.52 9.18
C LEU A 99 -9.14 -10.23 7.81
N VAL A 100 -10.14 -11.00 7.39
CA VAL A 100 -10.89 -10.74 6.15
C VAL A 100 -11.61 -9.39 6.23
N CYS A 101 -12.31 -9.11 7.32
CA CYS A 101 -12.97 -7.81 7.51
C CYS A 101 -11.97 -6.64 7.54
N ALA A 102 -10.84 -6.80 8.22
CA ALA A 102 -9.78 -5.80 8.26
C ALA A 102 -9.19 -5.53 6.86
N ASN A 103 -8.94 -6.60 6.09
CA ASN A 103 -8.45 -6.49 4.72
C ASN A 103 -9.47 -5.81 3.80
N LEU A 104 -10.76 -6.18 3.89
CA LEU A 104 -11.82 -5.52 3.11
C LEU A 104 -11.91 -4.02 3.41
N GLY A 105 -11.80 -3.62 4.69
CA GLY A 105 -11.77 -2.20 5.07
C GLY A 105 -10.52 -1.46 4.58
N ALA A 106 -9.37 -2.14 4.55
CA ALA A 106 -8.12 -1.57 4.02
C ALA A 106 -8.15 -1.43 2.49
N VAL A 107 -8.89 -2.29 1.77
CA VAL A 107 -9.00 -2.24 0.30
C VAL A 107 -10.08 -1.27 -0.15
N ILE A 108 -11.23 -1.26 0.53
CA ILE A 108 -12.38 -0.43 0.19
C ILE A 108 -12.40 0.77 1.12
N MET A 109 -11.58 1.77 0.79
CA MET A 109 -11.48 2.99 1.56
C MET A 109 -12.48 4.04 1.03
N PRO A 110 -13.40 4.59 1.84
CA PRO A 110 -14.44 5.47 1.31
C PRO A 110 -13.91 6.79 0.74
N TRP A 111 -12.78 7.30 1.25
CA TRP A 111 -12.09 8.47 0.69
C TRP A 111 -11.68 8.31 -0.78
N MET A 112 -11.51 7.07 -1.27
CA MET A 112 -11.13 6.79 -2.66
C MET A 112 -12.19 7.27 -3.66
N ILE A 113 -13.46 7.29 -3.26
CA ILE A 113 -14.57 7.81 -4.09
C ILE A 113 -14.41 9.33 -4.28
N PHE A 114 -14.06 10.05 -3.21
CA PHE A 114 -13.83 11.50 -3.27
C PHE A 114 -12.59 11.84 -4.09
N PHE A 115 -11.52 11.04 -3.96
CA PHE A 115 -10.35 11.16 -4.82
C PHE A 115 -10.69 10.97 -6.29
N GLN A 116 -11.45 9.93 -6.65
CA GLN A 116 -11.85 9.71 -8.05
C GLN A 116 -12.69 10.88 -8.59
N GLN A 117 -13.55 11.48 -7.77
CA GLN A 117 -14.30 12.68 -8.16
C GLN A 117 -13.39 13.89 -8.36
N SER A 118 -12.44 14.13 -7.45
CA SER A 118 -11.49 15.25 -7.57
C SER A 118 -10.58 15.09 -8.79
N ALA A 119 -10.11 13.87 -9.05
CA ALA A 119 -9.32 13.51 -10.23
C ALA A 119 -10.08 13.78 -11.55
N VAL A 120 -11.36 13.40 -11.61
CA VAL A 120 -12.20 13.63 -12.80
C VAL A 120 -12.36 15.12 -13.11
N VAL A 121 -12.57 15.93 -12.07
CA VAL A 121 -12.68 17.38 -12.18
C VAL A 121 -11.32 18.00 -12.55
N ALA A 122 -10.23 17.60 -11.89
CA ALA A 122 -8.89 18.13 -12.10
C ALA A 122 -8.35 17.84 -13.52
N ARG A 123 -8.68 16.67 -14.08
CA ARG A 123 -8.34 16.30 -15.46
C ARG A 123 -9.29 16.85 -16.52
N GLY A 124 -10.42 17.43 -16.13
CA GLY A 124 -11.40 17.97 -17.08
C GLY A 124 -12.04 16.90 -17.98
N LEU A 125 -12.32 15.72 -17.44
CA LEU A 125 -12.87 14.60 -18.21
C LEU A 125 -14.35 14.84 -18.53
N THR A 126 -14.64 15.36 -19.72
CA THR A 126 -16.01 15.73 -20.12
C THR A 126 -16.65 14.81 -21.16
N THR A 127 -15.85 14.03 -21.88
CA THR A 127 -16.32 13.21 -23.01
C THR A 127 -16.42 11.74 -22.60
N LYS A 128 -17.43 11.03 -23.12
CA LYS A 128 -17.60 9.57 -22.90
C LYS A 128 -16.33 8.76 -23.18
N ARG A 129 -15.60 9.10 -24.25
CA ARG A 129 -14.30 8.49 -24.60
C ARG A 129 -13.26 8.62 -23.48
N HIS A 130 -13.17 9.79 -22.85
CA HIS A 130 -12.23 10.01 -21.74
C HIS A 130 -12.61 9.17 -20.51
N LEU A 131 -13.91 9.02 -20.24
CA LEU A 131 -14.38 8.17 -19.14
C LEU A 131 -14.11 6.68 -19.40
N ASP A 132 -14.20 6.22 -20.64
CA ASP A 132 -13.90 4.83 -21.00
C ASP A 132 -12.39 4.53 -20.91
N GLU A 133 -11.53 5.48 -21.28
CA GLU A 133 -10.08 5.41 -21.08
C GLU A 133 -9.71 5.30 -19.60
N GLU A 134 -10.29 6.14 -18.75
CA GLU A 134 -10.03 6.16 -17.30
C GLU A 134 -10.52 4.89 -16.60
N ARG A 135 -11.62 4.29 -17.09
CA ARG A 135 -12.07 2.97 -16.62
C ARG A 135 -11.07 1.88 -16.96
N SER A 136 -10.46 1.94 -18.14
CA SER A 136 -9.41 1.00 -18.53
C SER A 136 -8.16 1.19 -17.67
N GLU A 137 -7.73 2.42 -17.44
CA GLU A 137 -6.60 2.72 -16.54
C GLU A 137 -6.86 2.23 -15.12
N THR A 138 -8.06 2.47 -14.59
CA THR A 138 -8.49 2.00 -13.26
C THR A 138 -8.51 0.48 -13.20
N LEU A 139 -8.98 -0.21 -14.25
CA LEU A 139 -8.99 -1.67 -14.31
C LEU A 139 -7.56 -2.23 -14.28
N VAL A 140 -6.66 -1.68 -15.09
CA VAL A 140 -5.25 -2.10 -15.12
C VAL A 140 -4.59 -1.85 -13.77
N GLY A 141 -4.80 -0.66 -13.18
CA GLY A 141 -4.31 -0.32 -11.86
C GLY A 141 -4.82 -1.28 -10.78
N SER A 142 -6.12 -1.60 -10.80
CA SER A 142 -6.73 -2.54 -9.86
C SER A 142 -6.18 -3.97 -9.98
N ILE A 143 -5.90 -4.44 -11.20
CA ILE A 143 -5.26 -5.75 -11.41
C ILE A 143 -3.84 -5.71 -10.85
N LEU A 144 -3.09 -4.64 -11.10
CA LEU A 144 -1.72 -4.49 -10.63
C LEU A 144 -1.65 -4.46 -9.09
N THR A 145 -2.50 -3.67 -8.43
CA THR A 145 -2.54 -3.61 -6.96
C THR A 145 -2.96 -4.95 -6.35
N GLN A 146 -3.86 -5.69 -7.01
CA GLN A 146 -4.21 -7.03 -6.55
C GLN A 146 -3.03 -8.01 -6.66
N LEU A 147 -2.20 -7.91 -7.71
CA LEU A 147 -0.99 -8.71 -7.84
C LEU A 147 0.03 -8.37 -6.75
N VAL A 148 0.20 -7.09 -6.42
CA VAL A 148 1.03 -6.64 -5.30
C VAL A 148 0.53 -7.23 -3.98
N MET A 149 -0.78 -7.14 -3.71
CA MET A 149 -1.37 -7.69 -2.48
C MET A 149 -1.17 -9.20 -2.37
N ILE A 150 -1.40 -9.95 -3.47
CA ILE A 150 -1.14 -11.39 -3.52
C ILE A 150 0.35 -11.66 -3.26
N GLY A 151 1.23 -10.88 -3.89
CA GLY A 151 2.68 -10.98 -3.68
C GLY A 151 3.08 -10.80 -2.23
N ALA A 152 2.58 -9.75 -1.57
CA ALA A 152 2.83 -9.48 -0.16
C ALA A 152 2.31 -10.62 0.72
N LEU A 153 1.05 -11.04 0.54
CA LEU A 153 0.42 -12.08 1.34
C LEU A 153 1.13 -13.44 1.19
N VAL A 154 1.44 -13.84 -0.04
CA VAL A 154 2.15 -15.10 -0.31
C VAL A 154 3.59 -15.06 0.22
N THR A 155 4.30 -13.94 0.05
CA THR A 155 5.64 -13.74 0.62
C THR A 155 5.59 -13.92 2.14
N LEU A 156 4.69 -13.22 2.83
CA LEU A 156 4.57 -13.27 4.28
C LEU A 156 4.15 -14.66 4.78
N ALA A 157 3.22 -15.31 4.09
CA ALA A 157 2.80 -16.67 4.43
C ALA A 157 3.96 -17.67 4.28
N ALA A 158 4.75 -17.56 3.21
CA ALA A 158 5.92 -18.41 3.00
C ALA A 158 7.05 -18.11 4.00
N ALA A 159 7.28 -16.83 4.31
CA ALA A 159 8.28 -16.37 5.26
C ALA A 159 7.95 -16.72 6.72
N ALA A 160 6.66 -16.69 7.11
CA ALA A 160 6.21 -17.09 8.45
C ALA A 160 6.43 -18.58 8.72
N GLY A 161 6.48 -19.41 7.67
CA GLY A 161 6.80 -20.83 7.74
C GLY A 161 5.88 -21.64 8.67
N SER A 162 6.36 -22.79 9.14
CA SER A 162 5.62 -23.70 10.04
C SER A 162 5.52 -23.20 11.48
N GLN A 163 6.30 -22.18 11.86
CA GLN A 163 6.37 -21.70 13.25
C GLN A 163 5.24 -20.71 13.62
N ARG A 164 4.33 -20.36 12.69
CA ARG A 164 3.22 -19.41 12.92
C ARG A 164 3.70 -18.16 13.68
N ARG A 165 4.80 -17.56 13.21
CA ARG A 165 5.33 -16.34 13.80
C ARG A 165 4.28 -15.24 13.65
N ASN A 166 3.89 -14.62 14.76
CA ASN A 166 3.08 -13.41 14.71
C ASN A 166 3.96 -12.27 14.22
N LEU A 167 3.65 -11.74 13.04
CA LEU A 167 4.34 -10.61 12.44
C LEU A 167 3.57 -9.34 12.82
N HIS A 168 4.12 -8.57 13.76
CA HIS A 168 3.48 -7.33 14.24
C HIS A 168 4.21 -6.08 13.77
N THR A 169 5.49 -6.20 13.41
CA THR A 169 6.33 -5.07 13.04
C THR A 169 6.98 -5.26 11.68
N VAL A 170 7.42 -4.16 11.06
CA VAL A 170 8.19 -4.19 9.80
C VAL A 170 9.54 -4.90 9.99
N GLN A 171 10.10 -4.84 11.21
CA GLN A 171 11.28 -5.60 11.58
C GLN A 171 11.00 -7.11 11.55
N ASP A 172 9.89 -7.57 12.14
CA ASP A 172 9.50 -8.99 12.11
C ASP A 172 9.34 -9.50 10.66
N ILE A 173 8.72 -8.70 9.80
CA ILE A 173 8.56 -9.00 8.38
C ILE A 173 9.94 -9.14 7.71
N THR A 174 10.83 -8.19 7.95
CA THR A 174 12.18 -8.19 7.38
C THR A 174 12.96 -9.43 7.83
N ASP A 175 12.90 -9.76 9.11
CA ASP A 175 13.59 -10.91 9.71
C ASP A 175 13.00 -12.24 9.24
N ALA A 176 11.71 -12.31 8.96
CA ALA A 176 11.07 -13.49 8.39
C ALA A 176 11.50 -13.74 6.93
N ILE A 177 11.74 -12.68 6.17
CA ILE A 177 12.15 -12.75 4.76
C ILE A 177 13.68 -12.96 4.61
N ALA A 178 14.46 -12.46 5.57
CA ALA A 178 15.94 -12.49 5.57
C ALA A 178 16.60 -13.85 5.30
N PRO A 179 16.07 -15.01 5.75
CA PRO A 179 16.69 -16.31 5.46
C PRO A 179 16.75 -16.67 3.98
N VAL A 180 15.82 -16.14 3.16
CA VAL A 180 15.74 -16.46 1.73
C VAL A 180 16.48 -15.44 0.88
N LEU A 181 16.33 -14.15 1.18
CA LEU A 181 16.89 -13.06 0.36
C LEU A 181 18.18 -12.46 0.91
N GLY A 182 18.53 -12.76 2.16
CA GLY A 182 19.61 -12.13 2.90
C GLY A 182 19.16 -10.83 3.58
N GLN A 183 19.84 -10.50 4.68
CA GLN A 183 19.48 -9.40 5.58
C GLN A 183 19.34 -8.04 4.86
N PHE A 184 20.33 -7.68 4.04
CA PHE A 184 20.33 -6.39 3.36
C PHE A 184 19.23 -6.28 2.29
N ALA A 185 19.06 -7.31 1.47
CA ALA A 185 18.06 -7.30 0.39
C ALA A 185 16.64 -7.29 0.95
N SER A 186 16.34 -8.11 1.98
CA SER A 186 15.04 -8.08 2.66
C SER A 186 14.74 -6.71 3.24
N LYS A 187 15.71 -6.13 3.96
CA LYS A 187 15.57 -4.79 4.54
C LYS A 187 15.26 -3.75 3.47
N LEU A 188 15.99 -3.76 2.37
CA LEU A 188 15.81 -2.81 1.27
C LEU A 188 14.44 -2.98 0.58
N LEU A 189 14.07 -4.21 0.20
CA LEU A 189 12.85 -4.48 -0.56
C LEU A 189 11.58 -4.18 0.26
N VAL A 190 11.57 -4.57 1.54
CA VAL A 190 10.46 -4.27 2.46
C VAL A 190 10.37 -2.75 2.70
N SER A 191 11.51 -2.09 2.91
CA SER A 191 11.54 -0.63 3.10
C SER A 191 10.98 0.12 1.89
N LEU A 192 11.39 -0.28 0.68
CA LEU A 192 10.90 0.33 -0.55
C LEU A 192 9.40 0.10 -0.73
N GLY A 193 8.91 -1.11 -0.47
CA GLY A 193 7.48 -1.43 -0.57
C GLY A 193 6.63 -0.61 0.40
N PHE A 194 7.03 -0.54 1.68
CA PHE A 194 6.32 0.23 2.69
C PHE A 194 6.40 1.76 2.45
N ILE A 195 7.58 2.30 2.12
CA ILE A 195 7.72 3.73 1.81
C ILE A 195 6.92 4.10 0.56
N GLY A 196 7.00 3.27 -0.49
CA GLY A 196 6.28 3.46 -1.73
C GLY A 196 4.78 3.53 -1.52
N GLY A 197 4.22 2.51 -0.88
CA GLY A 197 2.79 2.44 -0.57
C GLY A 197 2.34 3.59 0.32
N SER A 198 3.04 3.83 1.42
CA SER A 198 2.62 4.85 2.37
C SER A 198 2.73 6.27 1.86
N LEU A 199 3.80 6.61 1.14
CA LEU A 199 3.89 7.94 0.52
C LEU A 199 2.91 8.11 -0.64
N CYS A 200 2.68 7.06 -1.43
CA CYS A 200 1.68 7.08 -2.49
C CYS A 200 0.28 7.33 -1.92
N ALA A 201 -0.14 6.53 -0.94
CA ALA A 201 -1.43 6.67 -0.29
C ALA A 201 -1.57 8.04 0.41
N ALA A 202 -0.54 8.52 1.13
CA ALA A 202 -0.59 9.82 1.79
C ALA A 202 -0.73 10.98 0.78
N LEU A 203 -0.09 10.91 -0.39
CA LEU A 203 -0.29 11.89 -1.46
C LEU A 203 -1.74 11.87 -1.97
N VAL A 204 -2.28 10.68 -2.22
CA VAL A 204 -3.66 10.53 -2.73
C VAL A 204 -4.68 11.02 -1.69
N VAL A 205 -4.50 10.69 -0.42
CA VAL A 205 -5.35 11.19 0.68
C VAL A 205 -5.28 12.71 0.80
N SER A 206 -4.12 13.33 0.57
CA SER A 206 -3.97 14.79 0.55
C SER A 206 -4.75 15.47 -0.57
N LEU A 207 -4.97 14.78 -1.69
CA LEU A 207 -5.75 15.29 -2.83
C LEU A 207 -7.26 15.03 -2.68
N ALA A 208 -7.65 14.14 -1.76
CA ALA A 208 -9.03 13.79 -1.48
C ALA A 208 -9.66 14.71 -0.41
N ALA A 209 -8.85 15.18 0.53
CA ALA A 209 -9.23 16.08 1.63
C ALA A 209 -9.26 17.55 1.19
#